data_AF-A0A2I3HDU0-F1
#
_entry.id   AF-A0A2I3HDU0-F1
#
_cell.length_a   1.000
_cell.length_b   1.000
_cell.length_c   1.000
_cell.angle_alpha   90.00
_cell.angle_beta   90.00
_cell.angle_gamma   90.00
#
_symmetry.space_group_name_H-M   'P 1'
#
loop_
_entity.id
_entity.type
_entity.pdbx_description
1 polymer ?
#
loop_
_entity_poly.entity_id
_entity_poly.type
_entity_poly.pdbx_seq_one_letter_code
_entity_poly.pdbx_strand_id
1 'polypeptide(L)'
;MEACLLQLPQRLLLLGAAALTATALETADLADLCGQTWQGDGLLLRSHAASRRFYFVAPDTDCGLWVQAAAPGDRILFQFRFFLVYILRGPAGGARPLGSPLCGLTIPVPVASSGPLLGLRLVTRGRQPCVDFVGEVTSFRLGPCGAYFRCQNGRCIPSSLVCDPWGMDNCGDGSDQGSWSPADCRGPSPVPSQTGSTDAHTSRPLTPSPALGSAGSLRIAAERSPPAGRDPTRQDAALEGSTE
;
A
#
# COMPACT_ATOMS: atom_id res chain seq x y z
N MET A 1 -12.07 -2.37 -76.44
CA MET A 1 -12.80 -1.87 -75.27
C MET A 1 -12.37 -2.72 -74.09
N GLU A 2 -11.50 -2.12 -73.28
CA GLU A 2 -11.09 -2.60 -71.96
C GLU A 2 -12.22 -2.34 -70.95
N ALA A 3 -12.43 -3.28 -70.02
CA ALA A 3 -13.09 -3.00 -68.76
C ALA A 3 -12.48 -3.91 -67.68
N CYS A 4 -11.46 -3.33 -67.05
CA CYS A 4 -10.77 -3.74 -65.84
C CYS A 4 -11.74 -3.98 -64.67
N LEU A 5 -11.76 -5.21 -64.12
CA LEU A 5 -12.34 -5.52 -62.81
C LEU A 5 -11.19 -5.81 -61.85
N LEU A 6 -10.85 -4.81 -61.02
CA LEU A 6 -9.81 -4.88 -60.00
C LEU A 6 -10.17 -5.88 -58.89
N GLN A 7 -9.29 -6.86 -58.72
CA GLN A 7 -9.22 -7.75 -57.57
C GLN A 7 -8.91 -6.95 -56.30
N LEU A 8 -9.74 -7.07 -55.27
CA LEU A 8 -9.43 -6.62 -53.91
C LEU A 8 -8.78 -7.78 -53.12
N PRO A 9 -7.65 -7.55 -52.44
CA PRO A 9 -7.01 -8.61 -51.66
C PRO A 9 -7.81 -8.88 -50.39
N GLN A 10 -7.99 -10.16 -50.06
CA GLN A 10 -8.51 -10.61 -48.77
C GLN A 10 -7.62 -10.07 -47.64
N ARG A 11 -8.00 -8.94 -47.05
CA ARG A 11 -7.52 -8.56 -45.73
C ARG A 11 -8.34 -9.30 -44.69
N LEU A 12 -7.73 -10.37 -44.19
CA LEU A 12 -8.12 -11.08 -42.98
C LEU A 12 -8.20 -10.04 -41.83
N LEU A 13 -9.40 -9.53 -41.55
CA LEU A 13 -9.69 -8.76 -40.36
C LEU A 13 -9.64 -9.73 -39.17
N LEU A 14 -8.45 -9.91 -38.60
CA LEU A 14 -8.30 -10.37 -37.22
C LEU A 14 -8.81 -9.23 -36.34
N LEU A 15 -10.14 -9.14 -36.18
CA LEU A 15 -10.75 -8.50 -35.03
C LEU A 15 -10.40 -9.35 -33.81
N GLY A 16 -9.16 -9.18 -33.34
CA GLY A 16 -8.79 -9.53 -31.98
C GLY A 16 -9.53 -8.58 -31.06
N ALA A 17 -10.79 -8.87 -30.77
CA ALA A 17 -11.45 -8.36 -29.58
C ALA A 17 -10.78 -9.05 -28.38
N ALA A 18 -9.58 -8.59 -28.03
CA ALA A 18 -9.13 -8.66 -26.66
C ALA A 18 -10.00 -7.63 -25.91
N ALA A 19 -11.25 -8.02 -25.62
CA ALA A 19 -11.89 -7.50 -24.43
C ALA A 19 -11.01 -7.99 -23.28
N LEU A 20 -10.03 -7.17 -22.91
CA LEU A 20 -9.29 -7.34 -21.68
C LEU A 20 -10.36 -7.45 -20.61
N THR A 21 -10.46 -8.66 -20.05
CA THR A 21 -11.17 -8.94 -18.81
C THR A 21 -10.88 -7.77 -17.87
N ALA A 22 -11.92 -7.06 -17.42
CA ALA A 22 -11.79 -6.13 -16.31
C ALA A 22 -11.34 -6.96 -15.11
N THR A 23 -10.02 -7.03 -14.92
CA THR A 23 -9.41 -7.69 -13.80
C THR A 23 -9.78 -6.88 -12.56
N ALA A 24 -10.53 -7.55 -11.68
CA ALA A 24 -10.72 -7.11 -10.31
C ALA A 24 -9.39 -6.63 -9.74
N LEU A 25 -9.42 -5.43 -9.15
CA LEU A 25 -8.39 -4.79 -8.34
C LEU A 25 -6.95 -5.25 -8.61
N GLU A 26 -6.12 -4.42 -9.24
CA GLU A 26 -4.74 -4.82 -9.58
C GLU A 26 -3.73 -4.40 -8.51
N THR A 27 -2.56 -5.02 -8.49
CA THR A 27 -1.39 -4.52 -7.75
C THR A 27 -0.32 -4.08 -8.73
N ALA A 28 0.22 -2.89 -8.56
CA ALA A 28 1.30 -2.39 -9.42
C ALA A 28 2.32 -1.55 -8.64
N ASP A 29 3.45 -1.30 -9.28
CA ASP A 29 4.55 -0.51 -8.75
C ASP A 29 4.67 0.79 -9.57
N LEU A 30 4.67 1.95 -8.89
CA LEU A 30 4.76 3.25 -9.56
C LEU A 30 6.04 3.36 -10.39
N ALA A 31 7.16 2.84 -9.87
CA ALA A 31 8.44 2.83 -10.58
C ALA A 31 8.39 2.07 -11.92
N ASP A 32 7.55 1.05 -12.03
CA ASP A 32 7.43 0.22 -13.24
C ASP A 32 6.42 0.78 -14.24
N LEU A 33 5.46 1.59 -13.78
CA LEU A 33 4.43 2.23 -14.62
C LEU A 33 4.80 3.65 -15.07
N CYS A 34 6.09 3.95 -15.15
CA CYS A 34 6.54 5.31 -15.40
C CYS A 34 6.09 5.84 -16.76
N GLY A 35 5.42 7.00 -16.76
CA GLY A 35 4.89 7.65 -17.97
C GLY A 35 3.64 6.97 -18.55
N GLN A 36 3.11 5.95 -17.88
CA GLN A 36 1.92 5.22 -18.34
C GLN A 36 0.63 5.85 -17.81
N THR A 37 -0.48 5.40 -18.42
CA THR A 37 -1.83 5.59 -17.89
C THR A 37 -2.38 4.23 -17.50
N TRP A 38 -2.81 4.09 -16.25
CA TRP A 38 -3.52 2.92 -15.77
C TRP A 38 -5.03 3.20 -15.75
N GLN A 39 -5.85 2.18 -16.03
CA GLN A 39 -7.30 2.26 -15.98
C GLN A 39 -7.86 0.96 -15.38
N GLY A 40 -8.80 1.10 -14.45
CA GLY A 40 -9.50 -0.02 -13.84
C GLY A 40 -10.37 0.39 -12.66
N ASP A 41 -11.04 -0.59 -12.04
CA ASP A 41 -11.95 -0.35 -10.92
C ASP A 41 -11.20 0.10 -9.66
N GLY A 42 -10.08 -0.56 -9.35
CA GLY A 42 -9.20 -0.18 -8.25
C GLY A 42 -7.77 -0.68 -8.44
N LEU A 43 -6.83 -0.07 -7.71
CA LEU A 43 -5.41 -0.38 -7.78
C LEU A 43 -4.76 -0.27 -6.39
N LEU A 44 -4.07 -1.33 -5.96
CA LEU A 44 -3.09 -1.27 -4.89
C LEU A 44 -1.74 -0.83 -5.49
N LEU A 45 -1.40 0.45 -5.33
CA LEU A 45 -0.21 1.05 -5.89
C LEU A 45 0.92 1.10 -4.85
N ARG A 46 2.00 0.39 -5.09
CA ARG A 46 3.23 0.47 -4.28
C ARG A 46 4.19 1.46 -4.92
N SER A 47 5.09 2.05 -4.12
CA SER A 47 6.18 2.84 -4.70
C SER A 47 7.13 1.99 -5.54
N HIS A 48 7.36 0.73 -5.12
CA HIS A 48 8.25 -0.25 -5.75
C HIS A 48 7.93 -1.68 -5.26
N ALA A 49 8.46 -2.69 -5.97
CA ALA A 49 8.13 -4.10 -5.76
C ALA A 49 8.36 -4.65 -4.33
N ALA A 50 9.28 -4.03 -3.58
CA ALA A 50 9.65 -4.44 -2.23
C ALA A 50 9.14 -3.48 -1.13
N SER A 51 8.15 -2.65 -1.47
CA SER A 51 7.49 -1.74 -0.52
C SER A 51 7.04 -2.46 0.76
N ARG A 52 7.10 -1.76 1.90
CA ARG A 52 6.95 -2.24 3.28
C ARG A 52 8.07 -3.14 3.79
N ARG A 53 9.05 -3.50 2.96
CA ARG A 53 10.25 -4.26 3.37
C ARG A 53 11.50 -3.41 3.21
N PHE A 54 11.58 -2.68 2.10
CA PHE A 54 12.73 -1.85 1.76
C PHE A 54 12.26 -0.49 1.24
N TYR A 55 13.22 0.43 1.14
CA TYR A 55 13.02 1.74 0.55
C TYR A 55 13.38 1.71 -0.92
N PHE A 56 12.60 2.42 -1.73
CA PHE A 56 13.04 2.84 -3.05
C PHE A 56 14.05 3.98 -2.88
N VAL A 57 15.30 3.73 -3.28
CA VAL A 57 16.40 4.70 -3.22
C VAL A 57 16.95 4.91 -4.62
N ALA A 58 16.41 5.90 -5.32
CA ALA A 58 16.92 6.33 -6.61
C ALA A 58 17.08 7.86 -6.60
N PRO A 59 18.28 8.40 -6.83
CA PRO A 59 18.46 9.84 -7.00
C PRO A 59 17.83 10.30 -8.32
N ASP A 60 17.42 11.57 -8.36
CA ASP A 60 16.94 12.26 -9.57
C ASP A 60 15.81 11.54 -10.33
N THR A 61 14.92 10.87 -9.60
CA THR A 61 13.70 10.28 -10.17
C THR A 61 12.67 11.37 -10.41
N ASP A 62 12.07 11.36 -11.58
CA ASP A 62 10.91 12.19 -11.93
C ASP A 62 9.94 11.32 -12.73
N CYS A 63 9.05 10.66 -12.00
CA CYS A 63 8.17 9.65 -12.55
C CYS A 63 6.71 10.00 -12.33
N GLY A 64 5.95 10.08 -13.42
CA GLY A 64 4.51 10.32 -13.40
C GLY A 64 3.73 9.07 -13.76
N LEU A 65 2.60 8.87 -13.08
CA LEU A 65 1.57 7.89 -13.42
C LEU A 65 0.24 8.62 -13.53
N TRP A 66 -0.48 8.41 -14.63
CA TRP A 66 -1.87 8.84 -14.75
C TRP A 66 -2.79 7.68 -14.41
N VAL A 67 -3.78 7.94 -13.59
CA VAL A 67 -4.85 7.01 -13.25
C VAL A 67 -6.11 7.52 -13.92
N GLN A 68 -6.79 6.64 -14.65
CA GLN A 68 -8.06 6.90 -15.31
C GLN A 68 -9.17 6.09 -14.65
N ALA A 69 -10.29 6.74 -14.37
CA ALA A 69 -11.46 6.13 -13.77
C ALA A 69 -12.05 5.04 -14.69
N ALA A 70 -12.68 4.04 -14.09
CA ALA A 70 -13.18 2.85 -14.79
C ALA A 70 -14.26 3.20 -15.82
N ALA A 71 -15.16 4.12 -15.48
CA ALA A 71 -16.30 4.49 -16.31
C ALA A 71 -16.42 6.02 -16.51
N PRO A 72 -17.11 6.46 -17.59
CA PRO A 72 -17.40 7.87 -17.80
C PRO A 72 -18.22 8.47 -16.65
N GLY A 73 -17.77 9.60 -16.12
CA GLY A 73 -18.42 10.31 -15.01
C GLY A 73 -17.97 9.84 -13.62
N ASP A 74 -17.19 8.76 -13.54
CA ASP A 74 -16.51 8.38 -12.31
C ASP A 74 -15.36 9.35 -12.00
N ARG A 75 -14.97 9.35 -10.74
CA ARG A 75 -13.86 10.07 -10.13
C ARG A 75 -12.95 9.04 -9.45
N ILE A 76 -11.80 9.50 -9.01
CA ILE A 76 -10.77 8.66 -8.40
C ILE A 76 -10.59 9.12 -6.97
N LEU A 77 -10.68 8.17 -6.03
CA LEU A 77 -10.22 8.33 -4.66
C LEU A 77 -8.84 7.70 -4.56
N PHE A 78 -7.89 8.43 -3.98
CA PHE A 78 -6.58 7.92 -3.66
C PHE A 78 -6.30 8.11 -2.17
N GLN A 79 -5.88 7.04 -1.51
CA GLN A 79 -5.53 7.06 -0.09
C GLN A 79 -4.22 6.34 0.16
N PHE A 80 -3.38 6.90 1.03
CA PHE A 80 -2.19 6.20 1.48
C PHE A 80 -2.56 5.24 2.61
N ARG A 81 -2.18 3.97 2.46
CA ARG A 81 -2.22 2.97 3.53
C ARG A 81 -0.89 2.87 4.28
N PHE A 82 0.19 3.20 3.58
CA PHE A 82 1.53 3.32 4.16
C PHE A 82 2.25 4.48 3.48
N PHE A 83 2.96 5.29 4.25
CA PHE A 83 3.66 6.47 3.71
C PHE A 83 4.93 6.78 4.50
N LEU A 84 6.05 6.81 3.79
CA LEU A 84 7.36 7.00 4.36
C LEU A 84 8.28 7.65 3.32
N VAL A 85 8.44 8.97 3.38
CA VAL A 85 9.22 9.73 2.39
C VAL A 85 10.16 10.68 3.11
N TYR A 86 11.46 10.35 3.12
CA TYR A 86 12.46 11.16 3.81
C TYR A 86 13.85 11.04 3.15
N ILE A 87 14.83 11.81 3.62
CA ILE A 87 16.20 11.81 3.09
C ILE A 87 17.16 11.42 4.22
N LEU A 88 17.96 10.37 4.02
CA LEU A 88 18.92 9.89 5.02
C LEU A 88 20.17 10.78 5.17
N ARG A 89 20.51 11.54 4.12
CA ARG A 89 21.59 12.53 4.14
C ARG A 89 21.12 13.84 3.51
N GLY A 90 20.70 14.79 4.34
CA GLY A 90 20.41 16.14 3.88
C GLY A 90 21.69 16.86 3.42
N PRO A 91 21.67 17.61 2.30
CA PRO A 91 22.71 18.59 2.01
C PRO A 91 22.23 20.03 2.25
N ALA A 92 23.18 20.88 2.65
CA ALA A 92 23.06 22.34 2.66
C ALA A 92 22.58 22.85 1.29
N GLY A 93 21.48 23.59 1.26
CA GLY A 93 20.96 24.27 0.07
C GLY A 93 20.31 23.33 -0.96
N GLY A 94 18.98 23.35 -1.03
CA GLY A 94 18.23 22.61 -2.06
C GLY A 94 16.81 23.14 -2.20
N ALA A 95 16.38 23.29 -3.46
CA ALA A 95 15.29 24.13 -3.94
C ALA A 95 13.89 23.93 -3.32
N ARG A 96 13.12 25.03 -3.33
CA ARG A 96 11.74 25.12 -2.85
C ARG A 96 10.79 24.38 -3.82
N PRO A 97 10.04 23.37 -3.36
CA PRO A 97 9.12 22.62 -4.21
C PRO A 97 7.96 23.48 -4.73
N LEU A 98 7.46 23.12 -5.92
CA LEU A 98 6.22 23.65 -6.49
C LEU A 98 5.03 22.92 -5.83
N GLY A 99 4.37 23.60 -4.90
CA GLY A 99 3.30 23.04 -4.05
C GLY A 99 3.80 22.59 -2.68
N SER A 100 2.89 22.22 -1.76
CA SER A 100 3.27 21.61 -0.48
C SER A 100 3.65 20.14 -0.73
N PRO A 101 4.94 19.75 -0.72
CA PRO A 101 5.33 18.37 -0.93
C PRO A 101 4.77 17.50 0.20
N LEU A 102 4.29 16.31 -0.16
CA LEU A 102 4.01 15.27 0.84
C LEU A 102 5.36 14.62 1.16
N CYS A 103 5.90 14.91 2.34
CA CYS A 103 7.08 14.26 2.88
C CYS A 103 6.91 14.01 4.38
N GLY A 104 7.73 13.12 4.93
CA GLY A 104 7.66 12.68 6.31
C GLY A 104 7.08 11.28 6.46
N LEU A 105 6.56 11.01 7.65
CA LEU A 105 6.10 9.69 8.08
C LEU A 105 4.59 9.67 8.34
N THR A 106 3.94 10.84 8.25
CA THR A 106 2.50 10.98 8.50
C THR A 106 1.74 10.63 7.23
N ILE A 107 0.79 9.71 7.34
CA ILE A 107 -0.11 9.32 6.24
C ILE A 107 -0.93 10.55 5.80
N PRO A 108 -0.81 10.99 4.54
CA PRO A 108 -1.59 12.10 4.02
C PRO A 108 -3.09 11.77 3.98
N VAL A 109 -3.90 12.83 4.07
CA VAL A 109 -5.36 12.73 3.96
C VAL A 109 -5.76 12.17 2.57
N PRO A 110 -6.81 11.34 2.47
CA PRO A 110 -7.31 10.86 1.18
C PRO A 110 -7.65 12.01 0.22
N VAL A 111 -7.33 11.82 -1.05
CA VAL A 111 -7.54 12.80 -2.12
C VAL A 111 -8.59 12.25 -3.09
N ALA A 112 -9.66 13.01 -3.31
CA ALA A 112 -10.64 12.73 -4.35
C ALA A 112 -10.42 13.66 -5.54
N SER A 113 -10.36 13.11 -6.75
CA SER A 113 -10.30 13.91 -7.98
C SER A 113 -11.62 14.63 -8.25
N SER A 114 -11.56 15.70 -9.03
CA SER A 114 -12.74 16.42 -9.52
C SER A 114 -13.33 15.82 -10.80
N GLY A 115 -12.57 14.97 -11.49
CA GLY A 115 -12.94 14.33 -12.77
C GLY A 115 -12.33 12.93 -12.93
N PRO A 116 -12.32 12.38 -14.15
CA PRO A 116 -11.99 10.97 -14.38
C PRO A 116 -10.48 10.67 -14.39
N LEU A 117 -9.63 11.66 -14.13
CA LEU A 117 -8.17 11.51 -14.17
C LEU A 117 -7.55 12.04 -12.88
N LEU A 118 -6.56 11.30 -12.38
CA LEU A 118 -5.71 11.69 -11.25
C LEU A 118 -4.25 11.43 -11.62
N GLY A 119 -3.39 12.42 -11.43
CA GLY A 119 -1.96 12.30 -11.67
C GLY A 119 -1.21 12.08 -10.36
N LEU A 120 -0.36 11.06 -10.33
CA LEU A 120 0.60 10.79 -9.26
C LEU A 120 2.00 11.06 -9.79
N ARG A 121 2.82 11.83 -9.08
CA ARG A 121 4.18 12.14 -9.51
C ARG A 121 5.16 11.95 -8.37
N LEU A 122 6.08 11.00 -8.54
CA LEU A 122 7.18 10.77 -7.64
C LEU A 122 8.39 11.57 -8.11
N VAL A 123 8.83 12.52 -7.28
CA VAL A 123 10.05 13.29 -7.52
C VAL A 123 11.03 13.06 -6.39
N THR A 124 12.23 12.59 -6.71
CA THR A 124 13.33 12.45 -5.76
C THR A 124 14.50 13.33 -6.20
N ARG A 125 15.16 13.97 -5.22
CA ARG A 125 16.32 14.85 -5.45
C ARG A 125 17.34 14.62 -4.33
N GLY A 126 18.60 14.95 -4.60
CA GLY A 126 19.68 14.88 -3.61
C GLY A 126 20.23 13.47 -3.40
N ARG A 127 21.00 13.28 -2.32
CA ARG A 127 21.72 12.03 -2.04
C ARG A 127 20.92 11.15 -1.09
N GLN A 128 20.55 9.95 -1.56
CA GLN A 128 19.80 8.92 -0.81
C GLN A 128 18.39 9.34 -0.37
N PRO A 129 17.52 9.74 -1.32
CA PRO A 129 16.10 9.82 -1.03
C PRO A 129 15.56 8.42 -0.70
N CYS A 130 14.77 8.32 0.36
CA CYS A 130 14.15 7.07 0.81
C CYS A 130 12.65 7.21 0.68
N VAL A 131 12.08 6.43 -0.24
CA VAL A 131 10.65 6.47 -0.56
C VAL A 131 10.07 5.09 -0.38
N ASP A 132 9.08 4.98 0.50
CA ASP A 132 8.26 3.78 0.63
C ASP A 132 6.81 4.19 0.89
N PHE A 133 5.91 3.78 0.00
CA PHE A 133 4.49 4.00 0.21
C PHE A 133 3.68 2.87 -0.41
N VAL A 134 2.50 2.65 0.16
CA VAL A 134 1.43 1.87 -0.44
C VAL A 134 0.21 2.76 -0.46
N GLY A 135 -0.32 3.01 -1.64
CA GLY A 135 -1.56 3.72 -1.89
C GLY A 135 -2.63 2.80 -2.44
N GLU A 136 -3.87 3.20 -2.25
CA GLU A 136 -5.06 2.52 -2.74
C GLU A 136 -5.82 3.50 -3.62
N VAL A 137 -6.16 3.06 -4.82
CA VAL A 137 -6.90 3.80 -5.82
C VAL A 137 -8.26 3.14 -5.96
N THR A 138 -9.32 3.94 -5.96
CA THR A 138 -10.69 3.48 -6.17
C THR A 138 -11.38 4.38 -7.18
N SER A 139 -11.95 3.79 -8.23
CA SER A 139 -12.93 4.46 -9.08
C SER A 139 -14.26 4.54 -8.34
N PHE A 140 -14.84 5.73 -8.26
CA PHE A 140 -16.13 5.93 -7.60
C PHE A 140 -16.96 6.97 -8.33
N ARG A 141 -18.28 6.95 -8.11
CA ARG A 141 -19.17 8.00 -8.60
C ARG A 141 -20.07 8.53 -7.50
N LEU A 142 -20.61 9.71 -7.78
CA LEU A 142 -21.62 10.35 -6.95
C LEU A 142 -22.98 10.31 -7.68
N GLY A 143 -24.07 10.35 -6.91
CA GLY A 143 -25.42 10.33 -7.45
C GLY A 143 -26.03 8.92 -7.50
N PRO A 144 -26.92 8.62 -8.46
CA PRO A 144 -27.54 7.30 -8.56
C PRO A 144 -26.51 6.21 -8.87
N CYS A 145 -26.49 5.15 -8.06
CA CYS A 145 -25.50 4.07 -8.23
C CYS A 145 -25.82 3.14 -9.40
N GLY A 146 -27.09 2.95 -9.77
CA GLY A 146 -27.46 1.98 -10.79
C GLY A 146 -26.96 0.58 -10.41
N ALA A 147 -26.06 0.02 -11.22
CA ALA A 147 -25.44 -1.29 -10.97
C ALA A 147 -24.26 -1.26 -9.98
N TYR A 148 -23.80 -0.08 -9.54
CA TYR A 148 -22.71 0.06 -8.58
C TYR A 148 -23.20 -0.27 -7.16
N PHE A 149 -22.29 -0.71 -6.31
CA PHE A 149 -22.53 -0.83 -4.89
C PHE A 149 -22.66 0.56 -4.26
N ARG A 150 -23.66 0.74 -3.38
CA ARG A 150 -23.90 2.01 -2.69
C ARG A 150 -23.28 1.97 -1.29
N CYS A 151 -22.26 2.79 -1.08
CA CYS A 151 -21.64 3.01 0.21
C CYS A 151 -22.58 3.75 1.17
N GLN A 152 -22.33 3.62 2.47
CA GLN A 152 -23.12 4.28 3.51
C GLN A 152 -23.00 5.82 3.46
N ASN A 153 -21.83 6.32 3.07
CA ASN A 153 -21.53 7.74 2.86
C ASN A 153 -22.12 8.30 1.55
N GLY A 154 -22.84 7.48 0.77
CA GLY A 154 -23.51 7.88 -0.46
C GLY A 154 -22.64 7.86 -1.72
N ARG A 155 -21.35 7.48 -1.63
CA ARG A 155 -20.56 7.14 -2.81
C ARG A 155 -21.05 5.83 -3.43
N CYS A 156 -20.76 5.64 -4.70
CA CYS A 156 -20.98 4.38 -5.39
C CYS A 156 -19.65 3.87 -5.94
N ILE A 157 -19.34 2.60 -5.70
CA ILE A 157 -18.13 1.94 -6.20
C ILE A 157 -18.49 0.74 -7.10
N PRO A 158 -17.63 0.35 -8.05
CA PRO A 158 -17.82 -0.88 -8.81
C PRO A 158 -18.00 -2.08 -7.88
N SER A 159 -18.97 -2.96 -8.19
CA SER A 159 -19.29 -4.12 -7.35
C SER A 159 -18.14 -5.13 -7.22
N SER A 160 -17.17 -5.09 -8.15
CA SER A 160 -15.91 -5.84 -8.10
C SER A 160 -15.01 -5.47 -6.92
N LEU A 161 -15.24 -4.33 -6.29
CA LEU A 161 -14.48 -3.83 -5.15
C LEU A 161 -15.14 -4.15 -3.79
N VAL A 162 -16.35 -4.74 -3.80
CA VAL A 162 -17.03 -5.17 -2.57
C VAL A 162 -16.40 -6.47 -2.09
N CYS A 163 -16.02 -6.52 -0.82
CA CYS A 163 -15.34 -7.68 -0.21
C CYS A 163 -14.08 -8.08 -0.97
N ASP A 164 -13.34 -7.09 -1.49
CA ASP A 164 -12.12 -7.37 -2.25
C ASP A 164 -11.06 -8.10 -1.39
N PRO A 165 -10.22 -8.95 -1.99
CA PRO A 165 -9.30 -9.80 -1.23
C PRO A 165 -8.14 -9.03 -0.57
N TRP A 166 -7.93 -7.75 -0.89
CA TRP A 166 -6.95 -6.89 -0.22
C TRP A 166 -7.54 -6.18 1.01
N GLY A 167 -8.86 -6.26 1.19
CA GLY A 167 -9.59 -5.62 2.27
C GLY A 167 -9.45 -4.11 2.24
N MET A 168 -9.47 -3.51 1.05
CA MET A 168 -9.35 -2.05 0.91
C MET A 168 -10.68 -1.40 1.31
N ASP A 169 -10.60 -0.25 1.96
CA ASP A 169 -11.79 0.56 2.23
C ASP A 169 -12.07 1.44 0.99
N ASN A 170 -12.70 0.84 -0.01
CA ASN A 170 -13.01 1.51 -1.28
C ASN A 170 -14.09 2.57 -1.09
N CYS A 171 -15.02 2.36 -0.15
CA CYS A 171 -16.02 3.36 0.18
C CYS A 171 -15.42 4.56 0.94
N GLY A 172 -14.34 4.36 1.70
CA GLY A 172 -13.78 5.30 2.67
C GLY A 172 -14.60 5.40 3.97
N ASP A 173 -15.56 4.51 4.17
CA ASP A 173 -16.39 4.37 5.38
C ASP A 173 -16.49 2.92 5.88
N GLY A 174 -15.76 2.00 5.24
CA GLY A 174 -15.72 0.57 5.52
C GLY A 174 -16.95 -0.23 5.09
N SER A 175 -17.96 0.40 4.49
CA SER A 175 -19.23 -0.27 4.19
C SER A 175 -19.14 -1.36 3.12
N ASP A 176 -18.13 -1.33 2.26
CA ASP A 176 -17.84 -2.37 1.26
C ASP A 176 -17.13 -3.61 1.83
N GLN A 177 -16.63 -3.55 3.06
CA GLN A 177 -15.93 -4.65 3.75
C GLN A 177 -16.71 -5.17 4.97
N GLY A 178 -17.94 -4.70 5.14
CA GLY A 178 -18.78 -5.01 6.30
C GLY A 178 -19.29 -6.45 6.33
N SER A 179 -19.51 -6.99 7.53
CA SER A 179 -20.14 -8.29 7.75
C SER A 179 -21.67 -8.26 7.67
N TRP A 180 -22.26 -7.13 7.32
CA TRP A 180 -23.70 -6.92 7.31
C TRP A 180 -24.15 -6.51 5.92
N SER A 181 -25.44 -6.68 5.62
CA SER A 181 -26.03 -6.18 4.38
C SER A 181 -25.74 -4.68 4.22
N PRO A 182 -25.41 -4.20 3.01
CA PRO A 182 -25.47 -4.92 1.73
C PRO A 182 -24.17 -5.63 1.30
N ALA A 183 -23.04 -5.48 2.03
CA ALA A 183 -21.78 -6.09 1.63
C ALA A 183 -21.67 -7.58 2.01
N ASP A 184 -22.04 -7.94 3.24
CA ASP A 184 -22.07 -9.31 3.76
C ASP A 184 -20.79 -10.14 3.48
N CYS A 185 -19.62 -9.54 3.69
CA CYS A 185 -18.32 -10.16 3.36
C CYS A 185 -17.94 -11.36 4.25
N ARG A 186 -18.73 -11.64 5.30
CA ARG A 186 -18.48 -12.70 6.29
C ARG A 186 -19.64 -13.70 6.38
N GLY A 187 -20.30 -14.01 5.26
CA GLY A 187 -21.33 -15.06 5.18
C GLY A 187 -20.93 -16.33 5.96
N PRO A 188 -21.89 -17.13 6.46
CA PRO A 188 -21.64 -18.16 7.46
C PRO A 188 -20.50 -19.08 7.01
N SER A 189 -19.38 -19.03 7.74
CA SER A 189 -18.22 -19.88 7.49
C SER A 189 -18.69 -21.34 7.45
N PRO A 190 -18.39 -22.12 6.40
CA PRO A 190 -18.62 -23.56 6.42
C PRO A 190 -17.57 -24.18 7.35
N VAL A 191 -17.81 -24.11 8.65
CA VAL A 191 -17.12 -24.96 9.61
C VAL A 191 -17.57 -26.39 9.30
N PRO A 192 -16.68 -27.35 9.00
CA PRO A 192 -17.07 -28.75 8.90
C PRO A 192 -17.56 -29.17 10.29
N SER A 193 -18.83 -29.57 10.38
CA SER A 193 -19.42 -30.05 11.61
C SER A 193 -18.59 -31.20 12.16
N GLN A 194 -18.19 -31.08 13.43
CA GLN A 194 -17.47 -32.12 14.12
C GLN A 194 -18.24 -33.44 14.04
N THR A 195 -17.54 -34.46 13.58
CA THR A 195 -17.93 -35.85 13.54
C THR A 195 -18.51 -36.25 14.89
N GLY A 196 -19.79 -36.64 14.89
CA GLY A 196 -20.39 -37.36 16.00
C GLY A 196 -19.61 -38.65 16.23
N SER A 197 -19.05 -38.81 17.41
CA SER A 197 -18.67 -40.10 17.97
C SER A 197 -19.10 -40.10 19.42
N THR A 198 -20.38 -40.43 19.61
CA THR A 198 -20.92 -40.87 20.88
C THR A 198 -20.60 -42.34 21.04
N ASP A 199 -19.56 -42.67 21.80
CA ASP A 199 -19.49 -43.94 22.51
C ASP A 199 -19.45 -43.65 24.01
N ALA A 200 -20.48 -44.16 24.68
CA ALA A 200 -20.74 -44.01 26.09
C ALA A 200 -20.11 -45.19 26.86
N HIS A 201 -19.26 -44.92 27.86
CA HIS A 201 -18.95 -45.86 28.95
C HIS A 201 -18.83 -45.10 30.30
N THR A 202 -19.97 -44.99 30.99
CA THR A 202 -20.22 -45.45 32.38
C THR A 202 -19.15 -45.27 33.49
N SER A 203 -19.48 -44.38 34.45
CA SER A 203 -19.31 -44.45 35.93
C SER A 203 -18.00 -44.07 36.68
N ARG A 204 -17.99 -42.84 37.28
CA ARG A 204 -17.70 -42.38 38.69
C ARG A 204 -16.71 -43.14 39.63
N PRO A 205 -16.24 -42.57 40.79
CA PRO A 205 -15.80 -41.20 41.15
C PRO A 205 -14.57 -41.09 42.13
N LEU A 206 -14.10 -39.84 42.36
CA LEU A 206 -13.47 -39.24 43.58
C LEU A 206 -12.05 -39.67 44.03
N THR A 207 -11.11 -38.72 44.08
CA THR A 207 -10.56 -38.14 45.34
C THR A 207 -9.63 -36.93 45.10
N PRO A 208 -9.48 -36.00 46.07
CA PRO A 208 -8.77 -34.73 45.92
C PRO A 208 -7.43 -34.63 46.69
N SER A 209 -6.52 -33.80 46.14
CA SER A 209 -5.44 -33.02 46.81
C SER A 209 -4.28 -33.80 47.50
N PRO A 210 -3.11 -33.20 47.86
CA PRO A 210 -2.79 -31.76 47.99
C PRO A 210 -1.39 -31.33 47.49
N ALA A 211 -1.09 -30.05 47.74
CA ALA A 211 0.12 -29.30 47.46
C ALA A 211 1.33 -29.64 48.35
N LEU A 212 2.53 -29.30 47.87
CA LEU A 212 3.76 -28.96 48.61
C LEU A 212 4.58 -28.08 47.64
N GLY A 213 5.10 -26.88 47.91
CA GLY A 213 5.33 -26.17 49.16
C GLY A 213 6.76 -25.62 49.15
N SER A 214 6.90 -24.29 49.09
CA SER A 214 8.07 -23.48 49.52
C SER A 214 9.42 -23.65 48.78
N ALA A 215 10.33 -22.68 48.72
CA ALA A 215 10.42 -21.25 49.04
C ALA A 215 11.81 -20.78 48.53
N GLY A 216 12.02 -19.49 48.32
CA GLY A 216 13.39 -18.93 48.27
C GLY A 216 13.59 -17.66 47.46
N SER A 217 13.42 -16.50 48.10
CA SER A 217 13.89 -15.18 47.66
C SER A 217 15.42 -15.06 47.74
N LEU A 218 16.07 -14.28 46.85
CA LEU A 218 16.93 -13.10 47.17
C LEU A 218 17.86 -12.65 46.00
N ARG A 219 17.61 -11.40 45.56
CA ARG A 219 18.54 -10.25 45.30
C ARG A 219 19.81 -10.32 44.40
N ILE A 220 19.80 -9.36 43.45
CA ILE A 220 20.82 -8.32 43.10
C ILE A 220 22.22 -8.77 42.63
N ALA A 221 22.59 -8.35 41.41
CA ALA A 221 23.88 -7.69 41.12
C ALA A 221 23.83 -6.94 39.77
N ALA A 222 24.41 -5.74 39.77
CA ALA A 222 24.56 -4.81 38.65
C ALA A 222 25.90 -5.00 37.91
N GLU A 223 25.99 -4.28 36.78
CA GLU A 223 27.18 -3.84 36.03
C GLU A 223 28.05 -4.86 35.27
N ARG A 224 28.33 -4.52 33.99
CA ARG A 224 29.69 -4.16 33.54
C ARG A 224 29.68 -3.57 32.12
N SER A 225 30.15 -2.33 32.02
CA SER A 225 30.72 -1.71 30.81
C SER A 225 32.13 -2.27 30.53
N PRO A 226 32.65 -2.23 29.30
CA PRO A 226 34.08 -2.37 29.02
C PRO A 226 34.81 -1.01 28.84
N PRO A 227 36.16 -0.97 28.96
CA PRO A 227 36.89 0.15 29.54
C PRO A 227 37.63 1.05 28.52
N ALA A 228 38.05 2.23 29.01
CA ALA A 228 39.05 3.10 28.39
C ALA A 228 40.37 3.08 29.20
N GLY A 229 41.50 3.19 28.51
CA GLY A 229 42.87 3.39 29.03
C GLY A 229 43.88 2.58 28.20
N ARG A 230 45.03 3.09 27.75
CA ARG A 230 45.86 4.24 28.17
C ARG A 230 46.77 4.70 27.02
N ASP A 231 47.16 5.97 27.12
CA ASP A 231 48.26 6.66 26.43
C ASP A 231 49.64 6.28 27.01
N PRO A 232 50.73 6.33 26.21
CA PRO A 232 51.99 6.86 26.72
C PRO A 232 52.71 7.88 25.80
N THR A 233 52.93 9.07 26.40
CA THR A 233 54.20 9.84 26.46
C THR A 233 54.71 10.65 25.24
N ARG A 234 54.43 11.97 25.29
CA ARG A 234 55.31 13.15 25.52
C ARG A 234 56.54 13.47 24.62
N GLN A 235 56.69 14.79 24.39
CA GLN A 235 57.85 15.62 23.91
C GLN A 235 57.96 15.77 22.38
N ASP A 236 58.17 16.95 21.76
CA ASP A 236 58.57 18.30 22.19
C ASP A 236 58.30 19.33 21.06
N ALA A 237 58.48 20.63 21.37
CA ALA A 237 58.50 21.86 20.52
C ALA A 237 57.12 22.53 20.25
N ALA A 238 56.75 23.69 20.83
CA ALA A 238 57.35 25.05 20.75
C ALA A 238 57.36 25.58 19.30
N LEU A 239 56.96 26.79 18.91
CA LEU A 239 56.56 28.04 19.56
C LEU A 239 56.04 28.97 18.41
N GLU A 240 55.11 29.88 18.72
CA GLU A 240 54.79 31.15 18.01
C GLU A 240 54.14 31.12 16.60
N GLY A 241 53.23 32.02 16.22
CA GLY A 241 52.82 33.27 16.87
C GLY A 241 51.58 33.89 16.20
N SER A 242 50.81 34.57 17.06
CA SER A 242 50.07 35.83 16.93
C SER A 242 49.64 36.42 15.58
N THR A 243 48.39 36.90 15.66
CA THR A 243 47.84 38.22 15.23
C THR A 243 47.33 38.47 13.81
N GLU A 244 46.13 39.05 13.83
CA GLU A 244 45.33 39.78 12.83
C GLU A 244 44.56 39.01 11.75
#